data_AF-A0A0B9AMD4-F1
#
_entry.id   AF-A0A0B9AMD4-F1
#
_cell.length_a   1.000
_cell.length_b   1.000
_cell.length_c   1.000
_cell.angle_alpha   90.00
_cell.angle_beta   90.00
_cell.angle_gamma   90.00
#
_symmetry.space_group_name_H-M   'P 1'
#
loop_
_entity.id
_entity.type
_entity.pdbx_description
1 polymer ?
#
loop_
_entity_poly.entity_id
_entity_poly.type
_entity_poly.pdbx_seq_one_letter_code
_entity_poly.pdbx_strand_id
1 'polypeptide(L)'
;MNTTLTHSDDLETADTTSSWVLRSAPFGIFLIIASVIGFLASFSLSAEKYEKLANPDVVLSCDLNPFFSCGSVMEHAEAELLGFPNQLLGIAAFVFPLLLGVLILSGTRLPRWVMLGLNIGLACGVALVMFLFYVSIYKIGVGCPWCIIVWTVTIPMFMSVTARNLLTGAFGQRAADNAVLRVLAKENIVLSVLWLLIILACIVVQFWAFFSNLF
;
A
#
# COMPACT_ATOMS: atom_id res chain seq x y z
N MET A 1 50.02 5.15 34.14
CA MET A 1 48.75 4.45 34.41
C MET A 1 47.78 4.88 33.35
N ASN A 2 47.51 4.01 32.38
CA ASN A 2 46.70 4.33 31.20
C ASN A 2 45.39 3.52 31.24
N THR A 3 44.35 4.13 30.65
CA THR A 3 43.15 3.54 30.03
C THR A 3 42.18 2.74 30.92
N THR A 4 40.93 3.23 31.03
CA THR A 4 39.75 2.70 30.30
C THR A 4 38.45 3.29 30.86
N LEU A 5 37.86 4.31 30.23
CA LEU A 5 36.42 4.66 30.34
C LEU A 5 35.98 5.48 29.10
N THR A 6 36.04 4.88 27.91
CA THR A 6 35.44 5.44 26.68
C THR A 6 34.89 4.30 25.84
N HIS A 7 33.86 3.60 26.31
CA HIS A 7 33.21 2.53 25.54
C HIS A 7 31.68 2.48 25.69
N SER A 8 31.05 3.44 26.36
CA SER A 8 29.58 3.51 26.51
C SER A 8 28.91 4.50 25.57
N ASP A 9 29.55 5.62 25.22
CA ASP A 9 28.86 6.74 24.55
C ASP A 9 28.79 6.58 23.01
N ASP A 10 29.58 5.70 22.41
CA ASP A 10 29.61 5.48 20.95
C ASP A 10 28.55 4.47 20.47
N LEU A 11 27.91 3.72 21.38
CA LEU A 11 26.87 2.73 21.03
C LEU A 11 25.46 3.33 20.96
N GLU A 12 25.22 4.48 21.61
CA GLU A 12 23.89 5.11 21.68
C GLU A 12 23.65 6.14 20.57
N THR A 13 24.72 6.67 19.96
CA THR A 13 24.64 7.69 18.89
C THR A 13 24.45 7.11 17.49
N ALA A 14 24.66 5.81 17.28
CA ALA A 14 24.59 5.18 15.97
C ALA A 14 23.16 4.83 15.49
N ASP A 15 22.18 4.68 16.40
CA ASP A 15 20.84 4.15 16.06
C ASP A 15 19.85 5.23 15.55
N THR A 16 20.17 6.53 15.69
CA THR A 16 19.26 7.63 15.29
C THR A 16 19.33 8.00 13.80
N THR A 17 20.32 7.50 13.05
CA THR A 17 20.52 7.83 11.63
C THR A 17 20.02 6.77 10.65
N SER A 18 19.57 5.62 11.16
CA SER A 18 19.08 4.51 10.36
C SER A 18 17.63 4.75 9.94
N SER A 19 17.34 4.62 8.65
CA SER A 19 15.98 4.77 8.11
C SER A 19 15.01 3.80 8.81
N TRP A 20 13.79 4.23 9.10
CA TRP A 20 12.79 3.45 9.83
C TRP A 20 12.49 2.09 9.17
N VAL A 21 12.61 1.98 7.84
CA VAL A 21 12.39 0.72 7.10
C VAL A 21 13.45 -0.35 7.39
N LEU A 22 14.62 0.04 7.90
CA LEU A 22 15.69 -0.87 8.31
C LEU A 22 15.45 -1.44 9.72
N ARG A 23 14.66 -0.74 10.55
CA ARG A 23 14.33 -1.15 11.91
C ARG A 23 13.20 -2.18 11.87
N SER A 24 13.44 -3.38 12.41
CA SER A 24 12.49 -4.50 12.32
C SER A 24 11.12 -4.17 12.93
N ALA A 25 11.09 -3.57 14.13
CA ALA A 25 9.83 -3.29 14.83
C ALA A 25 8.90 -2.30 14.07
N PRO A 26 9.30 -1.06 13.77
CA PRO A 26 8.39 -0.11 13.09
C PRO A 26 8.00 -0.58 11.69
N PHE A 27 8.92 -1.22 10.95
CA PHE A 27 8.61 -1.77 9.63
C PHE A 27 7.63 -2.94 9.70
N GLY A 28 7.83 -3.88 10.63
CA GLY A 28 6.94 -5.02 10.82
C GLY A 28 5.54 -4.58 11.26
N ILE A 29 5.44 -3.65 12.22
CA ILE A 29 4.17 -3.06 12.69
C ILE A 29 3.44 -2.37 11.53
N PHE A 30 4.15 -1.56 10.74
CA PHE A 30 3.57 -0.91 9.58
C PHE A 30 2.99 -1.90 8.57
N LEU A 31 3.74 -2.96 8.22
CA LEU A 31 3.23 -3.99 7.31
C LEU A 31 1.99 -4.68 7.87
N ILE A 32 1.98 -5.02 9.17
CA ILE A 32 0.82 -5.63 9.83
C ILE A 32 -0.40 -4.71 9.73
N ILE A 33 -0.28 -3.45 10.16
CA ILE A 33 -1.40 -2.50 10.18
C ILE A 33 -1.93 -2.26 8.76
N ALA A 34 -1.05 -1.95 7.81
CA ALA A 34 -1.43 -1.71 6.42
C ALA A 34 -2.10 -2.94 5.79
N SER A 35 -1.60 -4.14 6.10
CA SER A 35 -2.19 -5.39 5.60
C SER A 35 -3.54 -5.68 6.22
N VAL A 36 -3.73 -5.45 7.51
CA VAL A 36 -5.04 -5.60 8.18
C VAL A 36 -6.07 -4.65 7.56
N ILE A 37 -5.70 -3.37 7.36
CA ILE A 37 -6.59 -2.39 6.74
C ILE A 37 -6.95 -2.80 5.31
N GLY A 38 -5.97 -3.19 4.50
CA GLY A 38 -6.20 -3.65 3.13
C GLY A 38 -7.04 -4.93 3.06
N PHE A 39 -6.79 -5.87 3.95
CA PHE A 39 -7.56 -7.11 4.08
C PHE A 39 -9.02 -6.81 4.44
N LEU A 40 -9.26 -5.98 5.46
CA LEU A 40 -10.62 -5.61 5.88
C LEU A 40 -11.36 -4.86 4.77
N ALA A 41 -10.70 -3.92 4.08
CA ALA A 41 -11.30 -3.22 2.95
C ALA A 41 -11.68 -4.18 1.81
N SER A 42 -10.80 -5.13 1.48
CA SER A 42 -11.05 -6.12 0.43
C SER A 42 -12.14 -7.12 0.83
N PHE A 43 -12.19 -7.48 2.12
CA PHE A 43 -13.22 -8.36 2.67
C PHE A 43 -14.59 -7.69 2.67
N SER A 44 -14.70 -6.46 3.15
CA SER A 44 -15.95 -5.69 3.12
C SER A 44 -16.47 -5.53 1.69
N LEU A 45 -15.59 -5.18 0.76
CA LEU A 45 -15.95 -5.04 -0.65
C LEU A 45 -16.41 -6.37 -1.28
N SER A 46 -15.86 -7.50 -0.83
CA SER A 46 -16.33 -8.83 -1.25
C SER A 46 -17.71 -9.15 -0.67
N ALA A 47 -17.92 -8.90 0.63
CA ALA A 47 -19.18 -9.16 1.31
C ALA A 47 -20.32 -8.34 0.67
N GLU A 48 -20.08 -7.07 0.42
CA GLU A 48 -20.99 -6.15 -0.27
C GLU A 48 -21.33 -6.62 -1.70
N LYS A 49 -20.35 -7.16 -2.45
CA LYS A 49 -20.61 -7.74 -3.78
C LYS A 49 -21.54 -8.94 -3.69
N TYR A 50 -21.35 -9.83 -2.72
CA TYR A 50 -22.23 -10.99 -2.52
C TYR A 50 -23.66 -10.57 -2.13
N GLU A 51 -23.78 -9.55 -1.28
CA GLU A 51 -25.09 -9.03 -0.88
C GLU A 51 -25.84 -8.42 -2.07
N LYS A 52 -25.16 -7.64 -2.91
CA LYS A 52 -25.74 -7.09 -4.14
C LYS A 52 -26.08 -8.15 -5.18
N LEU A 53 -25.32 -9.25 -5.24
CA LEU A 53 -25.68 -10.42 -6.07
C LEU A 53 -26.94 -11.12 -5.56
N ALA A 54 -27.16 -11.16 -4.25
CA ALA A 54 -28.34 -11.77 -3.64
C ALA A 54 -29.58 -10.87 -3.73
N ASN A 55 -29.40 -9.55 -3.59
CA ASN A 55 -30.45 -8.54 -3.69
C ASN A 55 -29.93 -7.35 -4.53
N PRO A 56 -30.27 -7.28 -5.83
CA PRO A 56 -29.80 -6.20 -6.71
C PRO A 56 -30.19 -4.79 -6.27
N ASP A 57 -31.31 -4.66 -5.56
CA ASP A 57 -31.86 -3.38 -5.08
C ASP A 57 -31.28 -2.93 -3.72
N VAL A 58 -30.31 -3.67 -3.16
CA VAL A 58 -29.70 -3.31 -1.87
C VAL A 58 -28.83 -2.05 -2.01
N VAL A 59 -29.03 -1.09 -1.11
CA VAL A 59 -28.17 0.10 -1.00
C VAL A 59 -26.94 -0.28 -0.20
N LEU A 60 -25.75 -0.14 -0.80
CA LEU A 60 -24.50 -0.53 -0.15
C LEU A 60 -24.03 0.52 0.86
N SER A 61 -23.27 0.08 1.85
CA SER A 61 -22.75 0.96 2.92
C SER A 61 -21.78 2.04 2.39
N CYS A 62 -21.15 1.81 1.24
CA CYS A 62 -20.25 2.74 0.60
C CYS A 62 -20.86 3.53 -0.57
N ASP A 63 -22.17 3.40 -0.80
CA ASP A 63 -22.92 4.23 -1.75
C ASP A 63 -23.31 5.55 -1.08
N LEU A 64 -22.35 6.48 -1.02
CA LEU A 64 -22.50 7.75 -0.31
C LEU A 64 -23.19 8.81 -1.18
N ASN A 65 -22.90 8.82 -2.47
CA ASN A 65 -23.46 9.73 -3.47
C ASN A 65 -23.21 9.18 -4.89
N PRO A 66 -23.82 9.76 -5.94
CA PRO A 66 -23.65 9.26 -7.31
C PRO A 66 -22.20 9.23 -7.83
N PHE A 67 -21.30 10.03 -7.24
CA PHE A 67 -19.88 10.09 -7.60
C PHE A 67 -19.01 9.17 -6.72
N PHE A 68 -19.53 8.69 -5.58
CA PHE A 68 -18.87 7.78 -4.67
C PHE A 68 -19.77 6.59 -4.34
N SER A 69 -19.69 5.55 -5.17
CA SER A 69 -20.49 4.34 -5.09
C SER A 69 -19.66 3.12 -5.45
N CYS A 70 -19.56 2.14 -4.55
CA CYS A 70 -18.95 0.86 -4.92
C CYS A 70 -19.91 0.03 -5.77
N GLY A 71 -21.22 0.21 -5.58
CA GLY A 71 -22.24 -0.55 -6.28
C GLY A 71 -22.19 -0.38 -7.78
N SER A 72 -22.01 0.85 -8.27
CA SER A 72 -21.89 1.13 -9.70
C SER A 72 -20.59 0.57 -10.27
N VAL A 73 -19.47 0.73 -9.54
CA VAL A 73 -18.17 0.17 -9.95
C VAL A 73 -18.21 -1.35 -10.06
N MET A 74 -18.95 -2.03 -9.18
CA MET A 74 -19.10 -3.49 -9.18
C MET A 74 -19.91 -4.06 -10.34
N GLU A 75 -20.71 -3.25 -11.05
CA GLU A 75 -21.52 -3.69 -12.19
C GLU A 75 -20.70 -3.76 -13.49
N HIS A 76 -19.52 -3.15 -13.49
CA HIS A 76 -18.63 -3.14 -14.63
C HIS A 76 -17.79 -4.42 -14.72
N ALA A 77 -17.51 -4.88 -15.95
CA ALA A 77 -16.76 -6.11 -16.20
C ALA A 77 -15.35 -6.06 -15.60
N GLU A 78 -14.79 -4.86 -15.46
CA GLU A 78 -13.49 -4.60 -14.87
C GLU A 78 -13.45 -4.88 -13.36
N ALA A 79 -14.59 -5.11 -12.71
CA ALA A 79 -14.69 -5.61 -11.34
C ALA A 79 -14.33 -7.11 -11.22
N GLU A 80 -14.24 -7.82 -12.34
CA GLU A 80 -13.78 -9.21 -12.43
C GLU A 80 -12.50 -9.31 -13.28
N LEU A 81 -11.46 -9.90 -12.70
CA LEU A 81 -10.21 -10.21 -13.38
C LEU A 81 -10.01 -11.72 -13.31
N LEU A 82 -9.54 -12.29 -14.41
CA LEU A 82 -9.27 -13.74 -14.50
C LEU A 82 -10.51 -14.62 -14.23
N GLY A 83 -11.72 -14.06 -14.38
CA GLY A 83 -12.99 -14.76 -14.18
C GLY A 83 -13.49 -14.81 -12.73
N PHE A 84 -12.94 -13.99 -11.84
CA PHE A 84 -13.41 -13.87 -10.46
C PHE A 84 -13.32 -12.42 -9.94
N PRO A 85 -14.07 -12.08 -8.87
CA PRO A 85 -14.07 -10.73 -8.33
C PRO A 85 -12.69 -10.28 -7.84
N ASN A 86 -12.25 -9.09 -8.25
CA ASN A 86 -10.93 -8.53 -7.91
C ASN A 86 -10.67 -8.45 -6.40
N GLN A 87 -11.73 -8.32 -5.62
CA GLN A 87 -11.70 -8.23 -4.17
C GLN A 87 -11.08 -9.47 -3.53
N LEU A 88 -11.26 -10.64 -4.14
CA LEU A 88 -10.65 -11.89 -3.68
C LEU A 88 -9.12 -11.89 -3.85
N LEU A 89 -8.61 -11.24 -4.91
CA LEU A 89 -7.16 -11.02 -5.06
C LEU A 89 -6.63 -10.18 -3.91
N GLY A 90 -7.36 -9.14 -3.51
CA GLY A 90 -7.01 -8.30 -2.37
C GLY A 90 -6.92 -9.10 -1.08
N ILE A 91 -7.96 -9.87 -0.74
CA ILE A 91 -8.00 -10.74 0.44
C ILE A 91 -6.76 -11.66 0.47
N ALA A 92 -6.49 -12.36 -0.63
CA ALA A 92 -5.35 -13.28 -0.70
C ALA A 92 -4.00 -12.53 -0.62
N ALA A 93 -3.87 -11.40 -1.31
CA ALA A 93 -2.62 -10.65 -1.41
C ALA A 93 -2.20 -10.04 -0.07
N PHE A 94 -3.13 -9.48 0.72
CA PHE A 94 -2.80 -8.82 1.98
C PHE A 94 -2.39 -9.80 3.11
N VAL A 95 -2.70 -11.09 2.99
CA VAL A 95 -2.23 -12.10 3.96
C VAL A 95 -0.71 -12.24 3.95
N PHE A 96 -0.06 -12.12 2.79
CA PHE A 96 1.40 -12.27 2.69
C PHE A 96 2.19 -11.18 3.45
N PRO A 97 2.01 -9.87 3.19
CA PRO A 97 2.69 -8.82 3.95
C PRO A 97 2.31 -8.85 5.44
N LEU A 98 1.10 -9.29 5.80
CA LEU A 98 0.70 -9.50 7.20
C LEU A 98 1.61 -10.53 7.89
N LEU A 99 1.70 -11.74 7.32
CA LEU A 99 2.53 -12.82 7.88
C LEU A 99 4.02 -12.47 7.90
N LEU A 100 4.53 -11.84 6.84
CA LEU A 100 5.91 -11.38 6.79
C LEU A 100 6.18 -10.25 7.79
N GLY A 101 5.21 -9.36 8.02
CA GLY A 101 5.29 -8.33 9.06
C GLY A 101 5.42 -8.93 10.46
N VAL A 102 4.63 -9.96 10.77
CA VAL A 102 4.73 -10.72 12.04
C VAL A 102 6.09 -11.39 12.19
N LEU A 103 6.60 -12.05 11.14
CA LEU A 103 7.92 -12.67 11.16
C LEU A 103 9.05 -11.66 11.37
N ILE A 104 8.98 -10.48 10.74
CA ILE A 104 9.96 -9.41 10.96
C ILE A 104 9.88 -8.90 12.40
N LEU A 105 8.67 -8.75 12.94
CA LEU A 105 8.45 -8.29 14.31
C LEU A 105 8.95 -9.29 15.36
N SER A 106 8.89 -10.59 15.07
CA SER A 106 9.46 -11.65 15.93
C SER A 106 11.00 -11.74 15.86
N GLY A 107 11.65 -10.90 15.05
CA GLY A 107 13.10 -10.90 14.86
C GLY A 107 13.59 -11.90 13.82
N THR A 108 12.69 -12.53 13.05
CA THR A 108 13.06 -13.49 12.00
C THR A 108 13.80 -12.77 10.87
N ARG A 109 14.98 -13.28 10.52
CA ARG A 109 15.73 -12.80 9.35
C ARG A 109 15.17 -13.44 8.08
N LEU A 110 14.38 -12.68 7.33
CA LEU A 110 13.83 -13.15 6.06
C LEU A 110 14.92 -13.22 4.98
N PRO A 111 14.93 -14.29 4.16
CA PRO A 111 15.89 -14.39 3.06
C PRO A 111 15.56 -13.38 1.95
N ARG A 112 16.60 -12.97 1.22
CA ARG A 112 16.51 -11.95 0.15
C ARG A 112 15.40 -12.22 -0.86
N TRP A 113 15.21 -13.48 -1.27
CA TRP A 113 14.21 -13.84 -2.28
C TRP A 113 12.78 -13.64 -1.79
N VAL A 114 12.50 -13.81 -0.49
CA VAL A 114 11.16 -13.53 0.09
C VAL A 114 10.87 -12.05 0.03
N MET A 115 11.84 -11.21 0.38
CA MET A 115 11.68 -9.75 0.34
C MET A 115 11.55 -9.20 -1.09
N LEU A 116 12.25 -9.81 -2.05
CA LEU A 116 12.06 -9.50 -3.47
C LEU A 116 10.72 -10.00 -4.00
N GLY A 117 10.29 -11.20 -3.61
CA GLY A 117 8.97 -11.73 -3.94
C GLY A 117 7.84 -10.84 -3.42
N LEU A 118 7.94 -10.38 -2.18
CA LEU A 118 7.02 -9.39 -1.60
C LEU A 118 7.00 -8.10 -2.42
N ASN A 119 8.17 -7.60 -2.84
CA ASN A 119 8.26 -6.40 -3.66
C ASN A 119 7.60 -6.56 -5.02
N ILE A 120 7.81 -7.71 -5.67
CA ILE A 120 7.19 -8.03 -6.97
C ILE A 120 5.68 -8.13 -6.79
N GLY A 121 5.19 -8.82 -5.76
CA GLY A 121 3.77 -8.91 -5.45
C GLY A 121 3.14 -7.54 -5.21
N LEU A 122 3.79 -6.67 -4.43
CA LEU A 122 3.34 -5.30 -4.21
C LEU A 122 3.42 -4.45 -5.48
N ALA A 123 4.42 -4.64 -6.35
CA ALA A 123 4.49 -3.96 -7.63
C ALA A 123 3.33 -4.35 -8.55
N CYS A 124 2.99 -5.65 -8.62
CA CYS A 124 1.80 -6.13 -9.33
C CYS A 124 0.52 -5.57 -8.71
N GLY A 125 0.43 -5.51 -7.38
CA GLY A 125 -0.68 -4.91 -6.65
C GLY A 125 -0.86 -3.42 -6.98
N VAL A 126 0.22 -2.64 -6.93
CA VAL A 126 0.23 -1.22 -7.32
C VAL A 126 -0.20 -1.05 -8.78
N ALA A 127 0.36 -1.83 -9.70
CA ALA A 127 -0.02 -1.77 -11.11
C ALA A 127 -1.51 -2.04 -11.30
N LEU A 128 -2.04 -3.06 -10.62
CA LEU A 128 -3.45 -3.41 -10.65
C LEU A 128 -4.34 -2.29 -10.10
N VAL A 129 -4.04 -1.76 -8.90
CA VAL A 129 -4.90 -0.72 -8.32
C VAL A 129 -4.82 0.60 -9.08
N MET A 130 -3.68 0.92 -9.71
CA MET A 130 -3.56 2.09 -10.58
C MET A 130 -4.33 1.92 -11.89
N PHE A 131 -4.37 0.70 -12.44
CA PHE A 131 -5.22 0.36 -13.57
C PHE A 131 -6.71 0.52 -13.21
N LEU A 132 -7.14 -0.06 -12.08
CA LEU A 132 -8.53 0.06 -11.61
C LEU A 132 -8.90 1.50 -11.26
N PHE A 133 -7.98 2.27 -10.67
CA PHE A 133 -8.14 3.71 -10.46
C PHE A 133 -8.42 4.43 -11.78
N TYR A 134 -7.61 4.17 -12.82
CA TYR A 134 -7.80 4.81 -14.12
C TYR A 134 -9.18 4.48 -14.72
N VAL A 135 -9.59 3.22 -14.68
CA VAL A 135 -10.91 2.79 -15.17
C VAL A 135 -12.03 3.47 -14.36
N SER A 136 -11.97 3.40 -13.03
CA SER A 136 -12.99 3.97 -12.14
C SER A 136 -13.19 5.46 -12.36
N ILE A 137 -12.09 6.22 -12.41
CA ILE A 137 -12.14 7.69 -12.42
C ILE A 137 -12.32 8.26 -13.83
N TYR A 138 -11.65 7.70 -14.84
CA TYR A 138 -11.63 8.27 -16.19
C TYR A 138 -12.54 7.55 -17.19
N LYS A 139 -12.93 6.29 -16.94
CA LYS A 139 -13.85 5.56 -17.83
C LYS A 139 -15.26 5.52 -17.28
N ILE A 140 -15.41 5.19 -16.00
CA ILE A 140 -16.71 5.07 -15.34
C ILE A 140 -17.15 6.44 -14.80
N GLY A 141 -16.21 7.22 -14.26
CA GLY A 141 -16.52 8.51 -13.64
C GLY A 141 -17.14 8.36 -12.25
N VAL A 142 -16.75 7.32 -11.50
CA VAL A 142 -17.19 7.08 -10.11
C VAL A 142 -16.00 6.65 -9.27
N GLY A 143 -15.91 7.13 -8.02
CA GLY A 143 -14.95 6.69 -7.02
C GLY A 143 -15.53 5.62 -6.08
N CYS A 144 -14.71 4.67 -5.64
CA CYS A 144 -15.09 3.68 -4.64
C CYS A 144 -14.30 3.91 -3.34
N PRO A 145 -14.95 4.21 -2.19
CA PRO A 145 -14.27 4.44 -0.90
C PRO A 145 -13.39 3.27 -0.45
N TRP A 146 -13.86 2.03 -0.63
CA TRP A 146 -13.07 0.84 -0.29
C TRP A 146 -11.83 0.70 -1.18
N CYS A 147 -11.96 0.96 -2.48
CA CYS A 147 -10.81 0.98 -3.39
C CYS A 147 -9.79 2.05 -2.94
N ILE A 148 -10.25 3.25 -2.56
CA ILE A 148 -9.41 4.32 -1.99
C ILE A 148 -8.58 3.81 -0.82
N ILE A 149 -9.21 3.10 0.12
CA ILE A 149 -8.50 2.48 1.24
C ILE A 149 -7.45 1.47 0.76
N VAL A 150 -7.80 0.62 -0.20
CA VAL A 150 -6.88 -0.41 -0.73
C VAL A 150 -5.62 0.21 -1.37
N TRP A 151 -5.76 1.20 -2.27
CA TRP A 151 -4.56 1.79 -2.89
C TRP A 151 -3.78 2.74 -1.95
N THR A 152 -4.46 3.39 -0.99
CA THR A 152 -3.79 4.21 0.03
C THR A 152 -2.90 3.41 0.99
N VAL A 153 -3.17 2.12 1.22
CA VAL A 153 -2.26 1.24 1.98
C VAL A 153 -1.25 0.51 1.09
N THR A 154 -1.64 0.15 -0.13
CA THR A 154 -0.76 -0.61 -1.05
C THR A 154 0.43 0.22 -1.52
N ILE A 155 0.22 1.50 -1.87
CA ILE A 155 1.29 2.37 -2.36
C ILE A 155 2.39 2.60 -1.29
N PRO A 156 2.08 2.99 -0.04
CA PRO A 156 3.09 3.11 1.01
C PRO A 156 3.79 1.80 1.34
N MET A 157 3.08 0.65 1.27
CA MET A 157 3.73 -0.65 1.44
C MET A 157 4.76 -0.92 0.35
N PHE A 158 4.39 -0.72 -0.92
CA PHE A 158 5.30 -0.87 -2.04
C PHE A 158 6.53 0.03 -1.92
N MET A 159 6.33 1.31 -1.60
CA MET A 159 7.42 2.28 -1.43
C MET A 159 8.35 1.89 -0.27
N SER A 160 7.79 1.44 0.85
CA SER A 160 8.57 1.06 2.04
C SER A 160 9.35 -0.24 1.84
N VAL A 161 8.75 -1.24 1.19
CA VAL A 161 9.43 -2.51 0.87
C VAL A 161 10.51 -2.27 -0.19
N THR A 162 10.25 -1.43 -1.20
CA THR A 162 11.23 -1.03 -2.22
C THR A 162 12.41 -0.32 -1.57
N ALA A 163 12.15 0.65 -0.69
CA ALA A 163 13.17 1.36 0.06
C ALA A 163 14.02 0.41 0.92
N ARG A 164 13.39 -0.51 1.65
CA ARG A 164 14.11 -1.52 2.45
C ARG A 164 15.00 -2.38 1.56
N ASN A 165 14.47 -2.92 0.48
CA ASN A 165 15.22 -3.76 -0.46
C ASN A 165 16.41 -3.03 -1.09
N LEU A 166 16.25 -1.75 -1.39
CA LEU A 166 17.32 -0.92 -1.93
C LEU A 166 18.40 -0.65 -0.89
N LEU A 167 18.03 -0.24 0.33
CA LEU A 167 18.96 0.07 1.41
C LEU A 167 19.68 -1.18 1.96
N THR A 168 19.07 -2.36 1.89
CA THR A 168 19.71 -3.63 2.29
C THR A 168 20.51 -4.28 1.15
N GLY A 169 20.58 -3.66 -0.03
CA GLY A 169 21.28 -4.21 -1.20
C GLY A 169 20.60 -5.43 -1.83
N ALA A 170 19.31 -5.66 -1.57
CA ALA A 170 18.54 -6.76 -2.16
C ALA A 170 18.36 -6.58 -3.68
N PHE A 171 18.50 -5.38 -4.23
CA PHE A 171 18.57 -5.14 -5.68
C PHE A 171 19.99 -5.22 -6.26
N GLY A 172 21.00 -5.50 -5.43
CA GLY A 172 22.41 -5.52 -5.80
C GLY A 172 23.18 -4.29 -5.32
N GLN A 173 24.49 -4.44 -5.11
CA GLN A 173 25.33 -3.41 -4.48
C GLN A 173 25.39 -2.11 -5.28
N ARG A 174 25.43 -2.20 -6.63
CA ARG A 174 25.41 -1.00 -7.49
C ARG A 174 24.21 -0.08 -7.25
N ALA A 175 23.04 -0.66 -6.99
CA ALA A 175 21.83 0.12 -6.69
C ALA A 175 21.90 0.71 -5.27
N ALA A 176 22.43 -0.06 -4.32
CA ALA A 176 22.61 0.37 -2.94
C ALA A 176 23.65 1.50 -2.80
N ASP A 177 24.70 1.50 -3.62
CA ASP A 177 25.77 2.51 -3.58
C ASP A 177 25.40 3.82 -4.27
N ASN A 178 24.32 3.84 -5.06
CA ASN A 178 23.86 5.05 -5.74
C ASN A 178 23.26 6.05 -4.74
N ALA A 179 23.93 7.20 -4.58
CA ALA A 179 23.53 8.24 -3.63
C ALA A 179 22.10 8.75 -3.84
N VAL A 180 21.67 8.93 -5.09
CA VAL A 180 20.32 9.43 -5.42
C VAL A 180 19.27 8.41 -4.98
N LEU A 181 19.48 7.13 -5.33
CA LEU A 181 18.57 6.06 -4.94
C LEU A 181 18.48 5.90 -3.42
N ARG A 182 19.60 6.00 -2.70
CA ARG A 182 19.60 5.95 -1.23
C ARG A 182 18.81 7.10 -0.62
N VAL A 183 18.94 8.32 -1.13
CA VAL A 183 18.16 9.48 -0.64
C VAL A 183 16.67 9.23 -0.88
N LEU A 184 16.28 8.85 -2.10
CA LEU A 184 14.89 8.53 -2.43
C LEU A 184 14.33 7.41 -1.54
N ALA A 185 15.12 6.37 -1.25
CA ALA A 185 14.71 5.29 -0.36
C ALA A 185 14.53 5.74 1.10
N LYS A 186 15.36 6.67 1.58
CA LYS A 186 15.19 7.24 2.92
C LYS A 186 13.94 8.11 3.02
N GLU A 187 13.61 8.82 1.94
CA GLU A 187 12.43 9.68 1.81
C GLU A 187 11.18 8.92 1.34
N ASN A 188 11.10 7.61 1.56
CA ASN A 188 10.00 6.76 1.08
C ASN A 188 8.60 7.24 1.51
N ILE A 189 8.49 7.82 2.72
CA ILE A 189 7.23 8.39 3.22
C ILE A 189 6.82 9.58 2.36
N VAL A 190 7.75 10.51 2.09
CA VAL A 190 7.50 11.69 1.25
C VAL A 190 7.09 11.27 -0.15
N LEU A 191 7.77 10.29 -0.75
CA LEU A 191 7.40 9.76 -2.07
C LEU A 191 6.02 9.11 -2.07
N SER A 192 5.67 8.38 -1.01
CA SER A 192 4.34 7.77 -0.86
C SER A 192 3.26 8.84 -0.77
N VAL A 193 3.46 9.85 0.08
CA VAL A 193 2.52 10.97 0.27
C VAL A 193 2.38 11.76 -1.03
N LEU A 194 3.48 12.08 -1.70
CA LEU A 194 3.46 12.78 -2.99
C LEU A 194 2.65 12.02 -4.03
N TRP A 195 2.82 10.70 -4.14
CA TRP A 195 2.03 9.89 -5.05
C TRP A 195 0.54 9.96 -4.70
N LEU A 196 0.17 9.81 -3.43
CA LEU A 196 -1.22 9.91 -2.99
C LEU A 196 -1.80 11.31 -3.24
N LEU A 197 -1.02 12.37 -3.08
CA LEU A 197 -1.43 13.74 -3.39
C LEU A 197 -1.65 13.95 -4.89
N ILE A 198 -0.82 13.34 -5.75
CA ILE A 198 -1.03 13.37 -7.20
C ILE A 198 -2.35 12.68 -7.55
N ILE A 199 -2.61 11.50 -6.97
CA ILE A 199 -3.88 10.78 -7.20
C ILE A 199 -5.06 11.62 -6.70
N LEU A 200 -4.97 12.21 -5.51
CA LEU A 200 -5.99 13.10 -4.97
C LEU A 200 -6.26 14.30 -5.89
N ALA A 201 -5.21 14.94 -6.39
CA ALA A 201 -5.33 16.04 -7.34
C ALA A 201 -6.03 15.59 -8.63
N CYS A 202 -5.69 14.42 -9.16
CA CYS A 202 -6.39 13.84 -10.31
C CYS A 202 -7.89 13.64 -10.05
N ILE A 203 -8.27 13.14 -8.87
CA ILE A 203 -9.68 12.97 -8.47
C ILE A 203 -10.37 14.34 -8.38
N VAL A 204 -9.77 15.31 -7.68
CA VAL A 204 -10.36 16.65 -7.50
C VAL A 204 -10.57 17.35 -8.84
N VAL A 205 -9.60 17.26 -9.75
CA VAL A 205 -9.72 17.84 -11.10
C VAL A 205 -10.81 17.15 -11.91
N GLN A 206 -10.88 15.82 -11.88
CA GLN A 206 -11.87 15.06 -12.64
C GLN A 206 -13.30 15.31 -12.14
N PHE A 207 -13.49 15.41 -10.83
CA PHE A 207 -14.79 15.65 -10.20
C PHE A 207 -15.01 17.12 -9.84
N TRP A 208 -14.32 18.05 -10.51
CA TRP A 208 -14.39 19.48 -10.17
C TRP A 208 -15.82 20.00 -10.15
N ALA A 209 -16.65 19.60 -11.13
CA ALA A 209 -18.06 19.99 -11.20
C ALA A 209 -18.89 19.52 -9.99
N PHE A 210 -18.54 18.38 -9.39
CA PHE A 210 -19.19 17.93 -8.15
C PHE A 210 -18.75 18.79 -6.97
N PHE A 211 -17.44 18.99 -6.80
CA PHE A 211 -16.90 19.78 -5.70
C PHE A 211 -17.31 21.25 -5.74
N SER A 212 -17.40 21.84 -6.95
CA SER A 212 -17.84 23.23 -7.12
C SER A 212 -19.30 23.46 -6.78
N ASN A 213 -20.13 22.42 -6.70
CA ASN A 213 -21.54 22.51 -6.30
C ASN A 213 -21.73 22.28 -4.78
N LEU A 214 -20.67 21.93 -4.05
CA LEU A 214 -20.70 21.73 -2.59
C LEU A 214 -20.34 23.00 -1.79
N PHE A 215 -19.78 24.01 -2.45
CA PHE A 215 -19.37 25.31 -1.90
C PHE A 215 -20.12 26.43 -2.61
#